data_AF-A0AA39I1X0-F1
#
_entry.id   AF-A0AA39I1X0-F1
#
_cell.length_a   1.000
_cell.length_b   1.000
_cell.length_c   1.000
_cell.angle_alpha   90.00
_cell.angle_beta   90.00
_cell.angle_gamma   90.00
#
_symmetry.space_group_name_H-M   'P 1'
#
loop_
_entity.id
_entity.type
_entity.pdbx_description
1 polymer ?
#
loop_
_entity_poly.entity_id
_entity_poly.type
_entity_poly.pdbx_seq_one_letter_code
_entity_poly.pdbx_strand_id
1 'polypeptide(L)'
;MNASNVLILLCRDFPLEDATGQFSNTDLEMYHHLRGEILNFQDNETVNADRLIISEESEDEGYESNELSDDDFEPEHTPKTDPFPYDDDEMQDIVDLYDGKNGPRWKFETIQSKYKKLTCSRQIRRFRKYVSEEGSKRLKERQLDCALFYDFLDCSQKHHIICDIDLKRMALGIAEELAMQDFKASASFVYKFKKRHHIVSRKVTRRTVKCTAEDLAVQKERAETFKNEVRAVLKTVDHNKVFNTDQSGIQLELRGGRTLAFQGIKNVEALVQRISSTTHSLTIQPVITASGKLQLPMLVCFREPKPPKKFASEMEEFKYLKCVHSKCGMMTSALFIDWLNRVFIPNGGKESVLLLDSWTGYKKPMEESGREVEFMVIPEKMTGELQPLDIFFNRQFKAFLRRMIEVLMREKPDYIVSVRKNLARLLNITAMQISANRFRDMIRYAWHHAGFIDEHPPPFETPEHFCFNFDEGQHCMCSQMPVLRCAHCERFLCVKHFVDIEHTC
;
A
#
# COMPACT_ATOMS: atom_id res chain seq x y z
N MET A 1 11.95 23.50 -1.16
CA MET A 1 13.24 24.25 -1.07
C MET A 1 14.08 24.19 -2.37
N ASN A 2 14.59 25.33 -2.90
CA ASN A 2 15.46 25.37 -4.11
C ASN A 2 16.95 25.38 -3.71
N ALA A 3 17.70 24.34 -4.08
CA ALA A 3 19.10 24.14 -3.69
C ALA A 3 20.05 25.28 -4.13
N SER A 4 19.80 25.89 -5.29
CA SER A 4 20.59 27.01 -5.78
C SER A 4 20.43 28.25 -4.90
N ASN A 5 19.22 28.50 -4.38
CA ASN A 5 18.95 29.63 -3.49
C ASN A 5 19.58 29.43 -2.10
N VAL A 6 19.59 28.19 -1.60
CA VAL A 6 20.25 27.84 -0.32
C VAL A 6 21.77 28.01 -0.43
N LEU A 7 22.36 27.57 -1.55
CA LEU A 7 23.79 27.80 -1.82
C LEU A 7 24.14 29.28 -1.87
N ILE A 8 23.30 30.12 -2.50
CA ILE A 8 23.49 31.58 -2.54
C ILE A 8 23.45 32.19 -1.12
N LEU A 9 22.53 31.73 -0.25
CA LEU A 9 22.44 32.19 1.13
C LEU A 9 23.64 31.73 1.98
N LEU A 10 24.10 30.49 1.81
CA LEU A 10 25.28 29.99 2.52
C LEU A 10 26.57 30.72 2.10
N CYS A 11 26.70 31.08 0.82
CA CYS A 11 27.84 31.85 0.33
C CYS A 11 27.88 33.29 0.88
N ARG A 12 26.76 33.80 1.41
CA ARG A 12 26.70 35.12 2.05
C ARG A 12 27.36 35.11 3.44
N ASP A 13 27.16 34.04 4.20
CA ASP A 13 27.67 33.92 5.58
C ASP A 13 29.03 33.18 5.63
N PHE A 14 29.32 32.37 4.60
CA PHE A 14 30.58 31.63 4.43
C PHE A 14 31.16 31.89 3.03
N PRO A 15 31.92 32.98 2.83
CA PRO A 15 32.49 33.35 1.54
C PRO A 15 33.49 32.31 1.02
N LEU A 16 33.45 32.03 -0.29
CA LEU A 16 34.24 30.97 -0.94
C LEU A 16 35.69 31.37 -1.26
N GLU A 17 36.24 32.39 -0.60
CA GLU A 17 37.53 33.01 -0.97
C GLU A 17 38.73 32.05 -0.84
N ASP A 18 38.62 31.00 0.00
CA ASP A 18 39.66 29.99 0.24
C ASP A 18 39.34 28.58 -0.34
N ALA A 19 38.31 28.46 -1.21
CA ALA A 19 37.92 27.16 -1.76
C ALA A 19 38.96 26.64 -2.78
N THR A 20 39.67 25.57 -2.44
CA THR A 20 40.77 25.00 -3.26
C THR A 20 40.32 23.99 -4.31
N GLY A 21 39.02 23.66 -4.37
CA GLY A 21 38.45 22.67 -5.29
C GLY A 21 38.78 21.21 -4.97
N GLN A 22 39.60 20.95 -3.94
CA GLN A 22 39.94 19.61 -3.46
C GLN A 22 39.17 19.32 -2.17
N PHE A 23 38.35 18.27 -2.18
CA PHE A 23 37.52 17.89 -1.04
C PHE A 23 38.20 16.80 -0.21
N SER A 24 38.35 17.03 1.09
CA SER A 24 38.78 16.00 2.04
C SER A 24 37.65 14.99 2.28
N ASN A 25 37.99 13.84 2.88
CA ASN A 25 36.98 12.84 3.27
C ASN A 25 35.95 13.44 4.25
N THR A 26 36.39 14.33 5.13
CA THR A 26 35.50 15.02 6.08
C THR A 26 34.56 15.98 5.35
N ASP A 27 35.03 16.65 4.29
CA ASP A 27 34.19 17.51 3.45
C ASP A 27 33.12 16.70 2.70
N LEU A 28 33.49 15.51 2.21
CA LEU A 28 32.55 14.60 1.55
C LEU A 28 31.53 14.00 2.53
N GLU A 29 31.95 13.66 3.75
CA GLU A 29 31.05 13.19 4.80
C GLU A 29 30.05 14.28 5.21
N MET A 30 30.52 15.51 5.41
CA MET A 30 29.65 16.67 5.64
C MET A 30 28.71 16.93 4.47
N TYR A 31 29.21 16.84 3.23
CA TYR A 31 28.38 16.98 2.03
C TYR A 31 27.27 15.92 1.98
N HIS A 32 27.59 14.65 2.25
CA HIS A 32 26.61 13.57 2.26
C HIS A 32 25.59 13.74 3.37
N HIS A 33 26.01 14.19 4.55
CA HIS A 33 25.11 14.50 5.66
C HIS A 33 24.16 15.66 5.32
N LEU A 34 24.69 16.79 4.87
CA LEU A 34 23.89 17.96 4.46
C LEU A 34 22.96 17.62 3.29
N ARG A 35 23.43 16.84 2.31
CA ARG A 35 22.59 16.36 1.20
C ARG A 35 21.46 15.45 1.70
N GLY A 36 21.73 14.57 2.67
CA GLY A 36 20.72 13.72 3.29
C GLY A 36 19.64 14.54 4.01
N GLU A 37 20.06 15.55 4.78
CA GLU A 37 19.12 16.46 5.46
C GLU A 37 18.30 17.28 4.46
N ILE A 38 18.92 17.83 3.41
CA ILE A 38 18.21 18.58 2.36
C ILE A 38 17.20 17.68 1.62
N LEU A 39 17.54 16.42 1.33
CA LEU A 39 16.63 15.45 0.73
C LEU A 39 15.48 15.09 1.68
N ASN A 40 15.74 14.90 2.97
CA ASN A 40 14.71 14.71 3.99
C ASN A 40 13.75 15.90 4.09
N PHE A 41 14.25 17.13 3.93
CA PHE A 41 13.38 18.32 3.85
C PHE A 41 12.59 18.37 2.53
N GLN A 42 13.12 17.86 1.41
CA GLN A 42 12.37 17.73 0.16
C GLN A 42 11.29 16.64 0.23
N ASP A 43 11.51 15.55 0.96
CA ASP A 43 10.51 14.51 1.20
C ASP A 43 9.40 14.98 2.15
N ASN A 44 9.71 15.90 3.08
CA ASN A 44 8.71 16.56 3.93
C ASN A 44 8.00 17.74 3.26
N GLU A 45 8.56 18.35 2.21
CA GLU A 45 7.95 19.45 1.45
C GLU A 45 7.38 19.04 0.07
N THR A 46 7.48 17.78 -0.37
CA THR A 46 6.84 17.31 -1.63
C THR A 46 5.35 17.02 -1.47
N VAL A 47 4.66 17.94 -0.79
CA VAL A 47 3.34 18.36 -1.23
C VAL A 47 3.57 19.50 -2.23
N ASN A 48 3.28 19.21 -3.50
CA ASN A 48 3.31 20.09 -4.69
C ASN A 48 4.66 20.30 -5.40
N ALA A 49 4.91 19.43 -6.39
CA ALA A 49 5.19 19.86 -7.77
C ALA A 49 4.97 18.69 -8.76
N ASP A 50 3.86 18.78 -9.49
CA ASP A 50 3.57 18.23 -10.82
C ASP A 50 3.97 16.78 -11.17
N ARG A 51 3.14 15.82 -10.71
CA ARG A 51 2.50 14.74 -11.49
C ARG A 51 1.74 13.84 -10.51
N LEU A 52 0.41 13.91 -10.51
CA LEU A 52 -0.44 13.16 -9.57
C LEU A 52 -1.21 12.05 -10.30
N ILE A 53 -1.19 10.87 -9.71
CA ILE A 53 -1.52 9.61 -10.37
C ILE A 53 -2.83 9.05 -9.76
N ILE A 54 -3.85 8.81 -10.60
CA ILE A 54 -5.18 8.30 -10.20
C ILE A 54 -5.10 6.84 -9.80
N SER A 55 -5.71 6.50 -8.68
CA SER A 55 -5.68 5.16 -8.11
C SER A 55 -6.97 4.38 -8.17
N GLU A 56 -6.84 3.12 -8.57
CA GLU A 56 -7.78 2.04 -8.27
C GLU A 56 -7.09 1.09 -7.26
N GLU A 57 -7.72 0.85 -6.12
CA GLU A 57 -7.28 -0.20 -5.20
C GLU A 57 -7.55 -1.57 -5.83
N SER A 58 -6.51 -2.39 -5.97
CA SER A 58 -6.65 -3.77 -6.43
C SER A 58 -6.87 -4.70 -5.23
N GLU A 59 -8.07 -5.27 -5.09
CA GLU A 59 -8.38 -6.38 -4.16
C GLU A 59 -7.77 -7.72 -4.64
N ASP A 60 -6.51 -7.71 -5.09
CA ASP A 60 -5.83 -8.92 -5.58
C ASP A 60 -5.08 -9.58 -4.41
N GLU A 61 -5.78 -10.41 -3.64
CA GLU A 61 -5.18 -11.29 -2.63
C GLU A 61 -4.96 -12.69 -3.24
N GLY A 62 -3.80 -12.91 -3.89
CA GLY A 62 -3.39 -14.25 -4.29
C GLY A 62 -2.13 -14.37 -5.15
N TYR A 63 -1.18 -15.17 -4.64
CA TYR A 63 -0.05 -15.85 -5.29
C TYR A 63 1.25 -15.07 -5.55
N GLU A 64 2.19 -15.21 -4.60
CA GLU A 64 3.61 -14.92 -4.79
C GLU A 64 4.28 -16.04 -5.60
N SER A 65 4.95 -15.67 -6.69
CA SER A 65 6.06 -16.45 -7.23
C SER A 65 7.33 -16.06 -6.49
N ASN A 66 7.86 -17.00 -5.71
CA ASN A 66 9.12 -16.93 -4.97
C ASN A 66 10.28 -16.38 -5.82
N GLU A 67 10.82 -15.22 -5.45
CA GLU A 67 12.26 -14.96 -5.62
C GLU A 67 12.90 -14.89 -4.24
N LEU A 68 13.67 -15.94 -3.97
CA LEU A 68 14.41 -16.26 -2.76
C LEU A 68 15.19 -15.04 -2.25
N SER A 69 14.92 -14.61 -1.03
CA SER A 69 15.92 -13.93 -0.20
C SER A 69 16.67 -15.02 0.55
N ASP A 70 17.90 -15.29 0.15
CA ASP A 70 18.84 -16.04 0.97
C ASP A 70 19.52 -15.02 1.93
N ASP A 71 19.34 -15.26 3.23
CA ASP A 71 20.00 -14.56 4.32
C ASP A 71 21.51 -14.86 4.35
N ASP A 72 22.24 -13.85 4.81
CA ASP A 72 23.53 -13.87 5.49
C ASP A 72 24.73 -14.57 4.81
N PHE A 73 25.40 -13.80 3.96
CA PHE A 73 26.86 -13.86 3.82
C PHE A 73 27.44 -12.45 3.83
N GLU A 74 28.11 -12.07 4.92
CA GLU A 74 28.95 -10.88 5.01
C GLU A 74 30.39 -11.21 4.62
N PRO A 75 30.88 -10.76 3.45
CA PRO A 75 32.30 -10.55 3.26
C PRO A 75 32.65 -9.10 3.63
N GLU A 76 33.56 -8.93 4.60
CA GLU A 76 34.19 -7.65 4.93
C GLU A 76 34.53 -6.85 3.68
N HIS A 77 33.97 -5.64 3.56
CA HIS A 77 34.35 -4.68 2.53
C HIS A 77 35.35 -3.68 3.12
N THR A 78 36.63 -4.00 3.03
CA THR A 78 37.69 -2.99 3.18
C THR A 78 37.58 -2.00 2.02
N PRO A 79 37.58 -0.67 2.26
CA PRO A 79 37.64 0.32 1.18
C PRO A 79 38.99 0.18 0.47
N LYS A 80 38.99 -0.40 -0.74
CA LYS A 80 40.18 -0.37 -1.59
C LYS A 80 40.26 1.01 -2.23
N THR A 81 41.25 1.79 -1.80
CA THR A 81 41.69 3.07 -2.38
C THR A 81 41.90 2.97 -3.88
N ASP A 82 41.72 4.09 -4.59
CA ASP A 82 41.93 4.23 -6.03
C ASP A 82 43.27 3.61 -6.47
N PRO A 83 43.33 2.70 -7.47
CA PRO A 83 44.56 1.99 -7.78
C PRO A 83 45.67 2.85 -8.39
N PHE A 84 45.36 4.06 -8.85
CA PHE A 84 46.28 4.89 -9.63
C PHE A 84 46.34 6.34 -9.12
N PRO A 85 47.54 6.90 -8.91
CA PRO A 85 47.71 8.22 -8.28
C PRO A 85 47.69 9.41 -9.28
N TYR A 86 47.30 9.15 -10.54
CA TYR A 86 47.32 10.05 -11.69
C TYR A 86 45.99 9.95 -12.44
N ASP A 87 45.58 11.04 -13.10
CA ASP A 87 44.36 11.06 -13.93
C ASP A 87 44.57 10.39 -15.32
N ASP A 88 43.51 10.30 -16.12
CA ASP A 88 43.50 9.58 -17.39
C ASP A 88 44.47 10.17 -18.42
N ASP A 89 44.59 11.49 -18.46
CA ASP A 89 45.49 12.21 -19.38
C ASP A 89 46.96 12.08 -18.94
N GLU A 90 47.23 12.16 -17.63
CA GLU A 90 48.55 11.90 -17.06
C GLU A 90 48.99 10.45 -17.28
N MET A 91 48.07 9.47 -17.11
CA MET A 91 48.36 8.07 -17.39
C MET A 91 48.66 7.82 -18.87
N GLN A 92 47.96 8.49 -19.77
CA GLN A 92 48.21 8.47 -21.22
C GLN A 92 49.60 9.05 -21.55
N ASP A 93 49.96 10.22 -21.02
CA ASP A 93 51.28 10.85 -21.26
C ASP A 93 52.43 9.97 -20.72
N ILE A 94 52.26 9.37 -19.54
CA ILE A 94 53.25 8.43 -18.97
C ILE A 94 53.47 7.22 -19.90
N VAL A 95 52.41 6.66 -20.48
CA VAL A 95 52.49 5.54 -21.42
C VAL A 95 53.17 5.97 -22.71
N ASP A 96 52.81 7.13 -23.26
CA ASP A 96 53.34 7.63 -24.52
C ASP A 96 54.83 8.02 -24.43
N LEU A 97 55.27 8.60 -23.31
CA LEU A 97 56.68 8.87 -23.02
C LEU A 97 57.50 7.59 -22.85
N TYR A 98 56.93 6.57 -22.21
CA TYR A 98 57.61 5.29 -21.99
C TYR A 98 57.68 4.41 -23.24
N ASP A 99 56.71 4.54 -24.14
CA ASP A 99 56.65 3.81 -25.41
C ASP A 99 57.26 4.57 -26.58
N GLY A 100 57.55 5.88 -26.41
CA GLY A 100 58.17 6.72 -27.43
C GLY A 100 57.22 7.08 -28.58
N LYS A 101 55.92 7.23 -28.31
CA LYS A 101 54.91 7.51 -29.34
C LYS A 101 54.98 8.94 -29.89
N ASN A 102 55.42 9.90 -29.06
CA ASN A 102 55.50 11.33 -29.40
C ASN A 102 56.95 11.88 -29.32
N GLY A 103 57.96 11.01 -29.41
CA GLY A 103 59.37 11.39 -29.27
C GLY A 103 60.29 10.21 -28.93
N PRO A 104 61.56 10.47 -28.57
CA PRO A 104 62.47 9.40 -28.14
C PRO A 104 61.91 8.69 -26.91
N ARG A 105 62.22 7.40 -26.75
CA ARG A 105 61.76 6.59 -25.63
C ARG A 105 62.45 7.02 -24.33
N TRP A 106 61.69 7.42 -23.32
CA TRP A 106 62.25 7.84 -22.04
C TRP A 106 62.58 6.64 -21.15
N LYS A 107 63.68 6.73 -20.39
CA LYS A 107 64.01 5.74 -19.37
C LYS A 107 63.04 5.85 -18.19
N PHE A 108 62.81 4.73 -17.50
CA PHE A 108 61.89 4.70 -16.37
C PHE A 108 62.27 5.73 -15.29
N GLU A 109 63.55 5.88 -15.00
CA GLU A 109 64.08 6.81 -14.01
C GLU A 109 63.78 8.27 -14.39
N THR A 110 63.79 8.59 -15.69
CA THR A 110 63.45 9.92 -16.21
C THR A 110 61.95 10.21 -16.04
N ILE A 111 61.10 9.22 -16.34
CA ILE A 111 59.65 9.33 -16.17
C ILE A 111 59.28 9.42 -14.68
N GLN A 112 59.93 8.62 -13.83
CA GLN A 112 59.73 8.65 -12.37
C GLN A 112 60.14 10.01 -11.75
N SER A 113 61.17 10.66 -12.29
CA SER A 113 61.56 12.01 -11.87
C SER A 113 60.49 13.06 -12.20
N LYS A 114 59.78 12.91 -13.33
CA LYS A 114 58.67 13.80 -13.73
C LYS A 114 57.39 13.46 -12.96
N TYR A 115 57.12 12.17 -12.77
CA TYR A 115 55.93 11.60 -12.13
C TYR A 115 56.30 10.94 -10.80
N LYS A 116 56.43 11.75 -9.75
CA LYS A 116 56.99 11.32 -8.45
C LYS A 116 56.19 10.25 -7.69
N LYS A 117 54.88 10.12 -7.94
CA LYS A 117 54.02 9.07 -7.39
C LYS A 117 54.12 7.74 -8.17
N LEU A 118 54.93 7.67 -9.23
CA LEU A 118 55.19 6.44 -9.99
C LEU A 118 56.27 5.64 -9.27
N THR A 119 55.89 4.54 -8.63
CA THR A 119 56.78 3.77 -7.75
C THR A 119 57.50 2.63 -8.47
N CYS A 120 56.93 2.08 -9.55
CA CYS A 120 57.59 1.01 -10.32
C CYS A 120 57.16 0.91 -11.78
N SER A 121 58.03 0.34 -12.63
CA SER A 121 57.78 0.17 -14.08
C SER A 121 56.59 -0.75 -14.40
N ARG A 122 56.16 -1.58 -13.45
CA ARG A 122 54.93 -2.39 -13.55
C ARG A 122 53.66 -1.53 -13.60
N GLN A 123 53.65 -0.34 -12.99
CA GLN A 123 52.51 0.58 -13.05
C GLN A 123 52.28 1.11 -14.47
N ILE A 124 53.35 1.41 -15.23
CA ILE A 124 53.22 1.84 -16.63
C ILE A 124 52.54 0.77 -17.49
N ARG A 125 52.84 -0.52 -17.25
CA ARG A 125 52.12 -1.62 -17.94
C ARG A 125 50.63 -1.64 -17.59
N ARG A 126 50.28 -1.28 -16.35
CA ARG A 126 48.88 -1.19 -15.90
C ARG A 126 48.19 0.04 -16.48
N PHE A 127 48.87 1.19 -16.56
CA PHE A 127 48.38 2.39 -17.26
C PHE A 127 48.16 2.11 -18.74
N ARG A 128 49.09 1.44 -19.41
CA ARG A 128 48.93 1.06 -20.83
C ARG A 128 47.66 0.24 -21.05
N LYS A 129 47.40 -0.72 -20.17
CA LYS A 129 46.18 -1.53 -20.22
C LYS A 129 44.92 -0.70 -19.94
N TYR A 130 44.97 0.14 -18.91
CA TYR A 130 43.87 1.03 -18.51
C TYR A 130 43.47 2.01 -19.62
N VAL A 131 44.47 2.62 -20.25
CA VAL A 131 44.33 3.56 -21.37
C VAL A 131 43.80 2.87 -22.62
N SER A 132 44.31 1.66 -22.95
CA SER A 132 43.84 0.91 -24.12
C SER A 132 42.43 0.34 -23.99
N GLU A 133 41.91 0.20 -22.76
CA GLU A 133 40.60 -0.40 -22.47
C GLU A 133 39.51 0.66 -22.13
N GLU A 134 39.77 1.95 -22.37
CA GLU A 134 38.89 3.09 -22.04
C GLU A 134 38.45 3.11 -20.57
N GLY A 135 39.42 3.04 -19.65
CA GLY A 135 39.19 3.16 -18.21
C GLY A 135 39.15 1.82 -17.47
N SER A 136 39.18 1.88 -16.14
CA SER A 136 39.19 0.65 -15.34
C SER A 136 37.84 -0.07 -15.37
N LYS A 137 37.89 -1.40 -15.27
CA LYS A 137 36.71 -2.24 -14.98
C LYS A 137 35.84 -1.67 -13.86
N ARG A 138 36.46 -1.14 -12.79
CA ARG A 138 35.75 -0.55 -11.64
C ARG A 138 35.03 0.76 -11.99
N LEU A 139 35.61 1.58 -12.86
CA LEU A 139 34.97 2.80 -13.35
C LEU A 139 33.74 2.45 -14.19
N LYS A 140 33.88 1.51 -15.14
CA LYS A 140 32.77 1.01 -15.97
C LYS A 140 31.67 0.37 -15.12
N GLU A 141 32.02 -0.39 -14.09
CA GLU A 141 31.06 -0.92 -13.12
C GLU A 141 30.31 0.19 -12.36
N ARG A 142 30.95 1.30 -12.01
CA ARG A 142 30.29 2.46 -11.39
C ARG A 142 29.37 3.20 -12.36
N GLN A 143 29.81 3.38 -13.61
CA GLN A 143 29.00 4.00 -14.65
C GLN A 143 27.74 3.17 -14.93
N LEU A 144 27.91 1.86 -15.08
CA LEU A 144 26.80 0.92 -15.24
C LEU A 144 25.81 1.01 -14.08
N ASP A 145 26.33 1.03 -12.85
CA ASP A 145 25.51 1.11 -11.65
C ASP A 145 24.68 2.41 -11.59
N CYS A 146 25.31 3.55 -11.87
CA CYS A 146 24.64 4.84 -11.91
C CYS A 146 23.57 4.89 -13.00
N ALA A 147 23.90 4.48 -14.23
CA ALA A 147 22.96 4.50 -15.36
C ALA A 147 21.76 3.58 -15.10
N LEU A 148 22.00 2.36 -14.59
CA LEU A 148 20.93 1.42 -14.25
C LEU A 148 20.00 1.98 -13.17
N PHE A 149 20.56 2.71 -12.21
CA PHE A 149 19.75 3.38 -11.18
C PHE A 149 18.89 4.51 -11.75
N TYR A 150 19.40 5.29 -12.71
CA TYR A 150 18.60 6.31 -13.39
C TYR A 150 17.45 5.69 -14.21
N ASP A 151 17.71 4.63 -14.96
CA ASP A 151 16.67 3.93 -15.73
C ASP A 151 15.59 3.35 -14.81
N PHE A 152 15.99 2.77 -13.68
CA PHE A 152 15.07 2.32 -12.65
C PHE A 152 14.21 3.46 -12.11
N LEU A 153 14.81 4.61 -11.76
CA LEU A 153 14.09 5.78 -11.25
C LEU A 153 13.09 6.33 -12.26
N ASP A 154 13.47 6.45 -13.53
CA ASP A 154 12.58 6.93 -14.59
C ASP A 154 11.38 5.99 -14.77
N CYS A 155 11.62 4.67 -14.82
CA CYS A 155 10.56 3.68 -14.88
C CYS A 155 9.65 3.73 -13.64
N SER A 156 10.24 3.92 -12.45
CA SER A 156 9.50 4.01 -11.18
C SER A 156 8.61 5.27 -11.13
N GLN A 157 9.12 6.42 -11.56
CA GLN A 157 8.36 7.67 -11.69
C GLN A 157 7.22 7.57 -12.71
N LYS A 158 7.34 6.70 -13.70
CA LYS A 158 6.29 6.38 -14.68
C LYS A 158 5.33 5.29 -14.20
N HIS A 159 5.51 4.77 -12.98
CA HIS A 159 4.75 3.66 -12.39
C HIS A 159 4.78 2.38 -13.23
N HIS A 160 5.88 2.15 -13.96
CA HIS A 160 6.08 0.86 -14.60
C HIS A 160 6.33 -0.21 -13.54
N ILE A 161 5.77 -1.40 -13.77
CA ILE A 161 6.13 -2.58 -12.98
C ILE A 161 7.51 -3.01 -13.44
N ILE A 162 8.47 -3.03 -12.51
CA ILE A 162 9.85 -3.43 -12.76
C ILE A 162 10.12 -4.68 -11.93
N CYS A 163 10.59 -5.74 -12.58
CA CYS A 163 11.03 -6.95 -11.91
C CYS A 163 12.53 -7.24 -12.15
N ASP A 164 13.07 -8.24 -11.47
CA ASP A 164 14.51 -8.53 -11.50
C ASP A 164 15.00 -8.88 -12.91
N ILE A 165 14.15 -9.44 -13.79
CA ILE A 165 14.50 -9.68 -15.19
C ILE A 165 14.61 -8.38 -16.00
N ASP A 166 13.83 -7.35 -15.68
CA ASP A 166 13.93 -6.04 -16.35
C ASP A 166 15.23 -5.33 -15.98
N LEU A 167 15.61 -5.37 -14.69
CA LEU A 167 16.90 -4.86 -14.23
C LEU A 167 18.07 -5.56 -14.92
N LYS A 168 17.97 -6.88 -15.16
CA LYS A 168 18.99 -7.61 -15.94
C LYS A 168 19.07 -7.12 -17.37
N ARG A 169 17.92 -6.92 -18.03
CA ARG A 169 17.86 -6.45 -19.42
C ARG A 169 18.43 -5.04 -19.56
N MET A 170 18.04 -4.12 -18.68
CA MET A 170 18.59 -2.76 -18.63
C MET A 170 20.12 -2.79 -18.41
N ALA A 171 20.59 -3.57 -17.43
CA ALA A 171 22.02 -3.69 -17.14
C ALA A 171 22.84 -4.24 -18.32
N LEU A 172 22.29 -5.20 -19.08
CA LEU A 172 22.95 -5.75 -20.26
C LEU A 172 23.04 -4.73 -21.40
N GLY A 173 21.99 -3.94 -21.62
CA GLY A 173 22.02 -2.85 -22.60
C GLY A 173 23.08 -1.81 -22.27
N ILE A 174 23.12 -1.35 -21.02
CA ILE A 174 24.13 -0.40 -20.54
C ILE A 174 25.55 -0.99 -20.63
N ALA A 175 25.71 -2.28 -20.33
CA ALA A 175 27.00 -2.95 -20.45
C ALA A 175 27.50 -3.03 -21.90
N GLU A 176 26.60 -3.21 -22.86
CA GLU A 176 26.91 -3.16 -24.29
C GLU A 176 27.39 -1.76 -24.70
N GLU A 177 26.68 -0.71 -24.25
CA GLU A 177 27.07 0.70 -24.47
C GLU A 177 28.43 1.06 -23.87
N LEU A 178 28.76 0.49 -22.70
CA LEU A 178 30.05 0.69 -22.01
C LEU A 178 31.16 -0.27 -22.49
N ALA A 179 30.92 -1.05 -23.54
CA ALA A 179 31.84 -2.04 -24.11
C ALA A 179 32.35 -3.08 -23.08
N MET A 180 31.50 -3.50 -22.14
CA MET A 180 31.84 -4.49 -21.10
C MET A 180 31.58 -5.93 -21.59
N GLN A 181 32.48 -6.48 -22.41
CA GLN A 181 32.29 -7.79 -23.07
C GLN A 181 32.10 -8.99 -22.11
N ASP A 182 32.66 -8.93 -20.91
CA ASP A 182 32.57 -10.02 -19.91
C ASP A 182 31.46 -9.80 -18.85
N PHE A 183 30.66 -8.75 -18.98
CA PHE A 183 29.64 -8.44 -17.99
C PHE A 183 28.52 -9.48 -17.99
N LYS A 184 28.09 -9.88 -16.80
CA LYS A 184 26.95 -10.79 -16.61
C LYS A 184 25.99 -10.19 -15.61
N ALA A 185 24.77 -9.90 -16.07
CA ALA A 185 23.64 -9.53 -15.22
C ALA A 185 23.11 -10.74 -14.42
N SER A 186 23.95 -11.29 -13.54
CA SER A 186 23.62 -12.42 -12.68
C SER A 186 22.59 -12.06 -11.61
N ALA A 187 21.92 -13.06 -11.02
CA ALA A 187 21.04 -12.85 -9.88
C ALA A 187 21.77 -12.15 -8.70
N SER A 188 23.02 -12.53 -8.44
CA SER A 188 23.85 -11.90 -7.41
C SER A 188 24.17 -10.42 -7.71
N PHE A 189 24.31 -10.05 -8.99
CA PHE A 189 24.48 -8.66 -9.39
C PHE A 189 23.22 -7.84 -9.07
N VAL A 190 22.05 -8.33 -9.48
CA VAL A 190 20.76 -7.67 -9.21
C VAL A 190 20.51 -7.54 -7.71
N TYR A 191 20.76 -8.60 -6.94
CA TYR A 191 20.67 -8.56 -5.48
C TYR A 191 21.56 -7.46 -4.87
N LYS A 192 22.84 -7.38 -5.28
CA LYS A 192 23.78 -6.36 -4.80
C LYS A 192 23.41 -4.94 -5.24
N PHE A 193 22.85 -4.78 -6.44
CA PHE A 193 22.32 -3.51 -6.94
C PHE A 193 21.13 -3.05 -6.08
N LYS A 194 20.13 -3.92 -5.89
CA LYS A 194 18.96 -3.66 -5.05
C LYS A 194 19.34 -3.32 -3.62
N LYS A 195 20.28 -4.07 -3.01
CA LYS A 195 20.79 -3.81 -1.66
C LYS A 195 21.49 -2.45 -1.55
N ARG A 196 22.32 -2.06 -2.53
CA ARG A 196 23.05 -0.77 -2.51
C ARG A 196 22.13 0.44 -2.69
N HIS A 197 21.07 0.31 -3.48
CA HIS A 197 20.12 1.38 -3.77
C HIS A 197 18.82 1.30 -2.94
N HIS A 198 18.79 0.46 -1.92
CA HIS A 198 17.63 0.26 -1.03
C HIS A 198 16.33 -0.11 -1.76
N ILE A 199 16.43 -0.87 -2.86
CA ILE A 199 15.30 -1.30 -3.67
C ILE A 199 14.79 -2.65 -3.14
N VAL A 200 13.51 -2.71 -2.79
CA VAL A 200 12.86 -3.94 -2.30
C VAL A 200 11.63 -4.25 -3.14
N SER A 201 11.32 -5.54 -3.27
CA SER A 201 10.06 -5.95 -3.90
C SER A 201 8.89 -5.60 -2.98
N ARG A 202 7.83 -5.01 -3.53
CA ARG A 202 6.60 -4.66 -2.82
C ARG A 202 5.39 -5.10 -3.64
N LYS A 203 4.34 -5.54 -2.96
CA LYS A 203 3.04 -5.80 -3.59
C LYS A 203 2.51 -4.49 -4.19
N VAL A 204 2.02 -4.54 -5.42
CA VAL A 204 1.26 -3.43 -6.02
C VAL A 204 -0.04 -3.28 -5.23
N THR A 205 -0.19 -2.17 -4.52
CA THR A 205 -1.38 -1.86 -3.72
C THR A 205 -2.42 -1.07 -4.52
N ARG A 206 -1.99 -0.45 -5.61
CA ARG A 206 -2.74 0.58 -6.32
C ARG A 206 -2.39 0.54 -7.79
N ARG A 207 -3.39 0.42 -8.65
CA ARG A 207 -3.23 0.48 -10.11
C ARG A 207 -3.69 1.84 -10.60
N THR A 208 -3.02 2.34 -11.62
CA THR A 208 -3.29 3.69 -12.10
C THR A 208 -3.41 3.70 -13.61
N VAL A 209 -4.48 4.31 -14.11
CA VAL A 209 -4.70 4.44 -15.56
C VAL A 209 -4.04 5.72 -16.06
N LYS A 210 -3.51 5.69 -17.29
CA LYS A 210 -2.95 6.86 -17.94
C LYS A 210 -4.04 7.93 -18.09
N CYS A 211 -3.81 9.10 -17.52
CA CYS A 211 -4.74 10.20 -17.43
C CYS A 211 -4.01 11.49 -17.83
N THR A 212 -4.67 12.42 -18.52
CA THR A 212 -4.06 13.71 -18.84
C THR A 212 -4.07 14.64 -17.62
N ALA A 213 -3.22 15.67 -17.62
CA ALA A 213 -3.24 16.70 -16.57
C ALA A 213 -4.59 17.44 -16.52
N GLU A 214 -5.25 17.60 -17.67
CA GLU A 214 -6.56 18.23 -17.80
C GLU A 214 -7.66 17.36 -17.16
N ASP A 215 -7.66 16.05 -17.45
CA ASP A 215 -8.61 15.10 -16.85
C ASP A 215 -8.52 15.06 -15.31
N LEU A 216 -7.30 15.20 -14.77
CA LEU A 216 -7.03 15.28 -13.33
C LEU A 216 -7.57 16.57 -12.70
N ALA A 217 -7.35 17.70 -13.35
CA ALA A 217 -7.85 18.99 -12.87
C ALA A 217 -9.39 18.97 -12.80
N VAL A 218 -10.02 18.43 -13.85
CA VAL A 218 -11.48 18.23 -13.88
C VAL A 218 -11.95 17.29 -12.78
N GLN A 219 -11.24 16.19 -12.51
CA GLN A 219 -11.60 15.27 -11.42
C GLN A 219 -11.47 15.93 -10.05
N LYS A 220 -10.39 16.67 -9.79
CA LYS A 220 -10.21 17.41 -8.53
C LYS A 220 -11.28 18.47 -8.33
N GLU A 221 -11.62 19.21 -9.39
CA GLU A 221 -12.68 20.21 -9.34
C GLU A 221 -14.04 19.58 -9.04
N ARG A 222 -14.36 18.46 -9.69
CA ARG A 222 -15.59 17.69 -9.39
C ARG A 222 -15.60 17.15 -7.96
N ALA A 223 -14.46 16.63 -7.49
CA ALA A 223 -14.33 16.12 -6.12
C ALA A 223 -14.55 17.24 -5.09
N GLU A 224 -13.93 18.40 -5.29
CA GLU A 224 -14.06 19.53 -4.36
C GLU A 224 -15.48 20.13 -4.41
N THR A 225 -16.08 20.21 -5.59
CA THR A 225 -17.48 20.61 -5.76
C THR A 225 -18.40 19.69 -4.95
N PHE A 226 -18.25 18.37 -5.11
CA PHE A 226 -19.05 17.39 -4.38
C PHE A 226 -18.82 17.47 -2.87
N LYS A 227 -17.57 17.62 -2.41
CA LYS A 227 -17.27 17.84 -0.98
C LYS A 227 -17.98 19.06 -0.45
N ASN A 228 -18.01 20.16 -1.20
CA ASN A 228 -18.68 21.39 -0.79
C ASN A 228 -20.19 21.24 -0.73
N GLU A 229 -20.80 20.49 -1.65
CA GLU A 229 -22.23 20.14 -1.60
C GLU A 229 -22.54 19.33 -0.33
N VAL A 230 -21.77 18.27 -0.05
CA VAL A 230 -21.98 17.43 1.15
C VAL A 230 -21.76 18.24 2.43
N ARG A 231 -20.73 19.10 2.48
CA ARG A 231 -20.49 20.01 3.61
C ARG A 231 -21.64 21.01 3.80
N ALA A 232 -22.26 21.48 2.72
CA ALA A 232 -23.42 22.36 2.80
C ALA A 232 -24.62 21.63 3.41
N VAL A 233 -24.86 20.38 3.00
CA VAL A 233 -25.89 19.52 3.59
C VAL A 233 -25.63 19.26 5.08
N LEU A 234 -24.39 18.93 5.46
CA LEU A 234 -24.03 18.68 6.86
C LEU A 234 -24.23 19.89 7.78
N LYS A 235 -24.25 21.12 7.23
CA LYS A 235 -24.55 22.35 8.01
C LYS A 235 -26.04 22.53 8.30
N THR A 236 -26.92 21.95 7.49
CA THR A 236 -28.37 22.20 7.55
C THR A 236 -29.17 20.97 8.00
N VAL A 237 -28.65 19.76 7.74
CA VAL A 237 -29.28 18.48 8.06
C VAL A 237 -28.58 17.86 9.26
N ASP A 238 -29.35 17.27 10.19
CA ASP A 238 -28.81 16.50 11.32
C ASP A 238 -27.87 15.40 10.80
N HIS A 239 -26.65 15.29 11.35
CA HIS A 239 -25.69 14.27 10.97
C HIS A 239 -26.20 12.83 11.17
N ASN A 240 -27.22 12.61 12.00
CA ASN A 240 -27.92 11.33 12.13
C ASN A 240 -28.83 11.00 10.93
N LYS A 241 -29.07 11.97 10.04
CA LYS A 241 -29.90 11.88 8.83
C LYS A 241 -29.11 11.92 7.54
N VAL A 242 -27.79 12.07 7.61
CA VAL A 242 -26.88 12.00 6.45
C VAL A 242 -26.17 10.66 6.49
N PHE A 243 -26.40 9.84 5.47
CA PHE A 243 -25.98 8.45 5.40
C PHE A 243 -25.06 8.21 4.21
N ASN A 244 -24.18 7.24 4.35
CA ASN A 244 -23.37 6.70 3.27
C ASN A 244 -23.63 5.20 3.13
N THR A 245 -23.82 4.71 1.91
CA THR A 245 -24.01 3.29 1.62
C THR A 245 -23.20 2.85 0.41
N ASP A 246 -22.75 1.60 0.45
CA ASP A 246 -21.95 0.98 -0.60
C ASP A 246 -22.06 -0.55 -0.51
N GLN A 247 -21.81 -1.25 -1.62
CA GLN A 247 -21.77 -2.71 -1.67
C GLN A 247 -20.35 -3.23 -1.56
N SER A 248 -20.08 -4.05 -0.54
CA SER A 248 -18.78 -4.69 -0.37
C SER A 248 -18.83 -6.20 -0.51
N GLY A 249 -17.90 -6.77 -1.27
CA GLY A 249 -17.70 -8.21 -1.39
C GLY A 249 -17.01 -8.80 -0.14
N ILE A 250 -17.54 -9.91 0.36
CA ILE A 250 -16.96 -10.68 1.46
C ILE A 250 -16.75 -12.12 0.98
N GLN A 251 -15.50 -12.58 0.98
CA GLN A 251 -15.17 -13.99 0.71
C GLN A 251 -15.85 -14.89 1.75
N LEU A 252 -16.30 -16.07 1.31
CA LEU A 252 -16.99 -17.01 2.21
C LEU A 252 -16.05 -17.56 3.30
N GLU A 253 -14.74 -17.58 3.05
CA GLU A 253 -13.68 -17.90 4.00
C GLU A 253 -12.59 -16.81 3.94
N LEU A 254 -12.77 -15.74 4.72
CA LEU A 254 -11.84 -14.60 4.77
C LEU A 254 -10.64 -14.90 5.68
N ARG A 255 -9.41 -14.65 5.19
CA ARG A 255 -8.16 -15.07 5.84
C ARG A 255 -7.07 -14.00 5.76
N GLY A 256 -6.12 -14.04 6.69
CA GLY A 256 -4.89 -13.25 6.62
C GLY A 256 -3.87 -13.89 5.68
N GLY A 257 -3.14 -13.05 4.93
CA GLY A 257 -2.08 -13.49 4.02
C GLY A 257 -0.72 -13.73 4.68
N ARG A 258 -0.64 -13.75 6.03
CA ARG A 258 0.61 -13.90 6.79
C ARG A 258 0.39 -14.77 8.02
N THR A 259 1.40 -15.54 8.40
CA THR A 259 1.42 -16.34 9.64
C THR A 259 2.83 -16.34 10.22
N LEU A 260 2.94 -16.63 11.52
CA LEU A 260 4.22 -16.95 12.15
C LEU A 260 4.68 -18.34 11.68
N ALA A 261 5.95 -18.45 11.32
CA ALA A 261 6.61 -19.68 10.91
C ALA A 261 8.03 -19.72 11.49
N PHE A 262 8.62 -20.92 11.61
CA PHE A 262 10.01 -21.03 12.06
C PHE A 262 10.96 -20.36 11.05
N GLN A 263 12.00 -19.73 11.58
CA GLN A 263 13.05 -19.11 10.76
C GLN A 263 13.67 -20.14 9.80
N GLY A 264 13.92 -19.70 8.55
CA GLY A 264 14.52 -20.55 7.51
C GLY A 264 13.53 -21.44 6.74
N ILE A 265 12.24 -21.47 7.11
CA ILE A 265 11.22 -22.17 6.32
C ILE A 265 10.90 -21.37 5.05
N LYS A 266 11.11 -21.99 3.89
CA LYS A 266 10.87 -21.38 2.56
C LYS A 266 9.40 -21.47 2.11
N ASN A 267 8.69 -22.52 2.51
CA ASN A 267 7.30 -22.75 2.12
C ASN A 267 6.42 -22.84 3.37
N VAL A 268 5.44 -21.96 3.48
CA VAL A 268 4.49 -21.94 4.60
C VAL A 268 3.10 -22.27 4.08
N GLU A 269 2.54 -23.37 4.55
CA GLU A 269 1.21 -23.83 4.17
C GLU A 269 0.17 -23.38 5.20
N ALA A 270 -1.02 -23.00 4.73
CA ALA A 270 -2.15 -22.63 5.58
C ALA A 270 -3.40 -23.43 5.20
N LEU A 271 -3.99 -24.14 6.17
CA LEU A 271 -5.16 -24.99 5.95
C LEU A 271 -6.41 -24.18 5.64
N VAL A 272 -7.05 -24.38 4.49
CA VAL A 272 -8.38 -23.80 4.19
C VAL A 272 -9.47 -24.87 4.28
N GLN A 273 -10.72 -24.50 4.63
CA GLN A 273 -11.80 -25.49 4.69
C GLN A 273 -12.22 -25.91 3.28
N ARG A 274 -12.31 -24.95 2.35
CA ARG A 274 -12.59 -25.20 0.93
C ARG A 274 -11.97 -24.12 0.04
N ILE A 275 -11.21 -24.52 -0.98
CA ILE A 275 -10.61 -23.60 -1.96
C ILE A 275 -11.65 -22.70 -2.64
N SER A 276 -12.84 -23.23 -2.96
CA SER A 276 -13.91 -22.40 -3.55
C SER A 276 -14.46 -21.34 -2.60
N SER A 277 -14.29 -21.50 -1.29
CA SER A 277 -14.75 -20.52 -0.29
C SER A 277 -13.80 -19.33 -0.16
N THR A 278 -12.55 -19.46 -0.61
CA THR A 278 -11.61 -18.34 -0.67
C THR A 278 -11.79 -17.51 -1.95
N THR A 279 -12.43 -18.06 -2.99
CA THR A 279 -12.65 -17.35 -4.27
C THR A 279 -14.07 -16.85 -4.44
N HIS A 280 -15.06 -17.53 -3.87
CA HIS A 280 -16.44 -17.08 -3.92
C HIS A 280 -16.72 -16.08 -2.81
N SER A 281 -17.59 -15.12 -3.12
CA SER A 281 -18.02 -14.07 -2.19
C SER A 281 -19.54 -13.96 -2.12
N LEU A 282 -20.00 -13.35 -1.04
CA LEU A 282 -21.32 -12.72 -0.93
C LEU A 282 -21.15 -11.20 -0.90
N THR A 283 -22.25 -10.47 -1.03
CA THR A 283 -22.23 -9.01 -0.95
C THR A 283 -22.93 -8.55 0.33
N ILE A 284 -22.30 -7.63 1.06
CA ILE A 284 -22.93 -6.87 2.15
C ILE A 284 -23.20 -5.44 1.69
N GLN A 285 -24.21 -4.79 2.26
CA GLN A 285 -24.43 -3.36 2.08
C GLN A 285 -24.59 -2.69 3.45
N PRO A 286 -23.47 -2.27 4.06
CA PRO A 286 -23.51 -1.43 5.25
C PRO A 286 -24.07 -0.03 4.94
N VAL A 287 -24.55 0.61 5.99
CA VAL A 287 -24.99 2.00 5.95
C VAL A 287 -24.48 2.69 7.20
N ILE A 288 -23.72 3.77 7.03
CA ILE A 288 -23.18 4.54 8.16
C ILE A 288 -23.69 5.97 8.13
N THR A 289 -23.92 6.57 9.31
CA THR A 289 -24.30 7.97 9.45
C THR A 289 -23.08 8.86 9.61
N ALA A 290 -23.19 10.13 9.21
CA ALA A 290 -22.20 11.16 9.49
C ALA A 290 -22.00 11.39 11.00
N SER A 291 -23.02 11.08 11.81
CA SER A 291 -22.93 11.11 13.27
C SER A 291 -22.14 9.95 13.89
N GLY A 292 -21.74 8.96 13.08
CA GLY A 292 -20.92 7.84 13.50
C GLY A 292 -21.69 6.58 13.90
N LYS A 293 -22.86 6.30 13.33
CA LYS A 293 -23.65 5.09 13.65
C LYS A 293 -23.71 4.15 12.47
N LEU A 294 -23.58 2.85 12.73
CA LEU A 294 -23.96 1.80 11.77
C LEU A 294 -25.48 1.61 11.85
N GLN A 295 -26.18 1.85 10.75
CA GLN A 295 -27.61 1.58 10.67
C GLN A 295 -27.84 0.07 10.47
N LEU A 296 -28.72 -0.48 11.30
CA LEU A 296 -29.16 -1.86 11.27
C LEU A 296 -30.65 -1.93 10.88
N PRO A 297 -31.12 -3.06 10.31
CA PRO A 297 -30.34 -4.23 9.94
C PRO A 297 -29.48 -4.01 8.68
N MET A 298 -28.31 -4.64 8.63
CA MET A 298 -27.42 -4.60 7.46
C MET A 298 -27.92 -5.57 6.38
N LEU A 299 -27.95 -5.15 5.11
CA LEU A 299 -28.35 -6.03 4.02
C LEU A 299 -27.21 -7.00 3.68
N VAL A 300 -27.56 -8.27 3.47
CA VAL A 300 -26.64 -9.33 3.02
C VAL A 300 -27.27 -10.05 1.83
N CYS A 301 -26.59 -10.05 0.69
CA CYS A 301 -27.01 -10.71 -0.53
C CYS A 301 -26.20 -11.98 -0.77
N PHE A 302 -26.86 -13.14 -0.64
CA PHE A 302 -26.25 -14.43 -0.94
C PHE A 302 -26.33 -14.76 -2.42
N ARG A 303 -25.28 -15.40 -2.96
CA ARG A 303 -25.28 -15.96 -4.31
C ARG A 303 -26.00 -17.30 -4.33
N GLU A 304 -27.25 -17.30 -4.78
CA GLU A 304 -28.10 -18.49 -4.88
C GLU A 304 -28.72 -18.58 -6.29
N PRO A 305 -28.08 -19.25 -7.25
CA PRO A 305 -28.65 -19.47 -8.58
C PRO A 305 -29.97 -20.24 -8.54
N LYS A 306 -30.14 -21.10 -7.53
CA LYS A 306 -31.36 -21.84 -7.22
C LYS A 306 -31.62 -21.71 -5.71
N PRO A 307 -32.40 -20.71 -5.27
CA PRO A 307 -32.60 -20.48 -3.85
C PRO A 307 -33.35 -21.66 -3.20
N PRO A 308 -32.94 -22.08 -2.00
CA PRO A 308 -33.64 -23.14 -1.28
C PRO A 308 -35.01 -22.64 -0.81
N LYS A 309 -36.01 -23.53 -0.77
CA LYS A 309 -37.38 -23.19 -0.35
C LYS A 309 -37.44 -22.58 1.06
N LYS A 310 -36.50 -22.95 1.94
CA LYS A 310 -36.43 -22.50 3.34
C LYS A 310 -35.53 -21.30 3.55
N PHE A 311 -35.00 -20.67 2.49
CA PHE A 311 -34.05 -19.55 2.63
C PHE A 311 -34.59 -18.45 3.56
N ALA A 312 -35.81 -17.96 3.31
CA ALA A 312 -36.40 -16.88 4.10
C ALA A 312 -36.52 -17.28 5.59
N SER A 313 -37.13 -18.42 5.89
CA SER A 313 -37.29 -18.91 7.26
C SER A 313 -35.96 -19.19 7.98
N GLU A 314 -34.92 -19.62 7.25
CA GLU A 314 -33.59 -19.85 7.85
C GLU A 314 -32.88 -18.56 8.21
N MET A 315 -33.17 -17.47 7.50
CA MET A 315 -32.48 -16.19 7.68
C MET A 315 -33.26 -15.19 8.55
N GLU A 316 -34.54 -15.44 8.83
CA GLU A 316 -35.39 -14.58 9.67
C GLU A 316 -34.92 -14.47 11.13
N GLU A 317 -34.13 -15.42 11.62
CA GLU A 317 -33.61 -15.40 13.00
C GLU A 317 -32.54 -14.32 13.25
N PHE A 318 -31.92 -13.77 12.20
CA PHE A 318 -30.80 -12.82 12.33
C PHE A 318 -31.28 -11.39 12.53
N LYS A 319 -31.41 -10.96 13.80
CA LYS A 319 -31.90 -9.64 14.20
C LYS A 319 -31.20 -8.44 13.53
N TYR A 320 -29.90 -8.53 13.30
CA TYR A 320 -29.09 -7.41 12.81
C TYR A 320 -28.86 -7.46 11.29
N LEU A 321 -29.43 -8.45 10.59
CA LEU A 321 -29.28 -8.63 9.17
C LEU A 321 -30.62 -8.65 8.45
N LYS A 322 -30.64 -8.11 7.24
CA LYS A 322 -31.66 -8.44 6.25
C LYS A 322 -31.00 -9.30 5.18
N CYS A 323 -31.25 -10.61 5.21
CA CYS A 323 -30.68 -11.51 4.21
C CYS A 323 -31.60 -11.61 2.99
N VAL A 324 -31.02 -11.46 1.82
CA VAL A 324 -31.65 -11.67 0.52
C VAL A 324 -30.75 -12.56 -0.33
N HIS A 325 -31.22 -12.95 -1.51
CA HIS A 325 -30.40 -13.72 -2.44
C HIS A 325 -30.56 -13.22 -3.87
N SER A 326 -29.52 -13.43 -4.68
CA SER A 326 -29.57 -13.21 -6.12
C SER A 326 -28.79 -14.29 -6.86
N LYS A 327 -29.00 -14.42 -8.17
CA LYS A 327 -28.32 -15.43 -9.00
C LYS A 327 -26.78 -15.27 -8.96
N CYS A 328 -26.30 -14.04 -8.86
CA CYS A 328 -24.88 -13.70 -8.95
C CYS A 328 -24.28 -13.23 -7.63
N GLY A 329 -25.07 -13.08 -6.55
CA GLY A 329 -24.62 -12.50 -5.28
C GLY A 329 -24.61 -10.98 -5.25
N MET A 330 -24.69 -10.31 -6.41
CA MET A 330 -24.78 -8.85 -6.52
C MET A 330 -26.24 -8.37 -6.38
N MET A 331 -26.42 -7.11 -5.98
CA MET A 331 -27.75 -6.51 -5.96
C MET A 331 -28.23 -6.13 -7.36
N THR A 332 -29.55 -6.15 -7.53
CA THR A 332 -30.24 -5.65 -8.72
C THR A 332 -31.02 -4.38 -8.35
N SER A 333 -31.44 -3.58 -9.34
CA SER A 333 -32.28 -2.40 -9.07
C SER A 333 -33.55 -2.76 -8.29
N ALA A 334 -34.14 -3.94 -8.55
CA ALA A 334 -35.31 -4.41 -7.81
C ALA A 334 -34.99 -4.73 -6.33
N LEU A 335 -33.84 -5.35 -6.07
CA LEU A 335 -33.38 -5.59 -4.69
C LEU A 335 -33.05 -4.28 -3.97
N PHE A 336 -32.50 -3.30 -4.69
CA PHE A 336 -32.24 -1.97 -4.13
C PHE A 336 -33.54 -1.24 -3.76
N ILE A 337 -34.58 -1.29 -4.60
CA ILE A 337 -35.91 -0.74 -4.28
C ILE A 337 -36.50 -1.43 -3.05
N ASP A 338 -36.42 -2.77 -2.99
CA ASP A 338 -36.90 -3.54 -1.83
C ASP A 338 -36.15 -3.15 -0.55
N TRP A 339 -34.82 -3.04 -0.63
CA TRP A 339 -33.98 -2.60 0.47
C TRP A 339 -34.29 -1.16 0.89
N LEU A 340 -34.42 -0.23 -0.05
CA LEU A 340 -34.71 1.18 0.25
C LEU A 340 -36.01 1.30 1.05
N ASN A 341 -37.07 0.63 0.59
CA ASN A 341 -38.40 0.71 1.20
C ASN A 341 -38.54 -0.10 2.49
N ARG A 342 -37.86 -1.25 2.62
CA ARG A 342 -38.03 -2.17 3.76
C ARG A 342 -36.95 -2.08 4.81
N VAL A 343 -35.80 -1.49 4.49
CA VAL A 343 -34.63 -1.40 5.38
C VAL A 343 -34.20 0.04 5.57
N PHE A 344 -33.87 0.77 4.50
CA PHE A 344 -33.29 2.10 4.65
C PHE A 344 -34.29 3.11 5.22
N ILE A 345 -35.42 3.37 4.53
CA ILE A 345 -36.41 4.38 4.92
C ILE A 345 -37.01 4.09 6.31
N PRO A 346 -37.38 2.85 6.68
CA PRO A 346 -37.93 2.57 8.01
C PRO A 346 -36.97 2.84 9.16
N ASN A 347 -35.66 2.73 8.93
CA ASN A 347 -34.64 2.85 9.99
C ASN A 347 -33.90 4.20 9.97
N GLY A 348 -33.68 4.79 8.79
CA GLY A 348 -33.12 6.14 8.62
C GLY A 348 -34.18 7.24 8.75
N GLY A 349 -35.45 6.89 8.50
CA GLY A 349 -36.59 7.80 8.48
C GLY A 349 -36.67 8.63 7.19
N LYS A 350 -37.79 9.34 7.02
CA LYS A 350 -37.97 10.29 5.92
C LYS A 350 -37.03 11.50 6.04
N GLU A 351 -36.87 12.22 4.93
CA GLU A 351 -36.02 13.42 4.82
C GLU A 351 -34.55 13.11 5.14
N SER A 352 -34.13 11.88 4.83
CA SER A 352 -32.75 11.45 4.97
C SER A 352 -31.97 11.77 3.70
N VAL A 353 -30.68 12.07 3.84
CA VAL A 353 -29.75 12.21 2.73
C VAL A 353 -28.92 10.95 2.60
N LEU A 354 -28.85 10.35 1.42
CA LEU A 354 -28.12 9.12 1.15
C LEU A 354 -27.05 9.33 0.08
N LEU A 355 -25.80 9.21 0.48
CA LEU A 355 -24.62 9.22 -0.39
C LEU A 355 -24.36 7.80 -0.91
N LEU A 356 -24.19 7.67 -2.22
CA LEU A 356 -23.94 6.39 -2.89
C LEU A 356 -23.08 6.54 -4.15
N ASP A 357 -22.56 5.43 -4.67
CA ASP A 357 -21.73 5.41 -5.87
C ASP A 357 -22.52 5.67 -7.16
N SER A 358 -21.83 5.93 -8.27
CA SER A 358 -22.43 6.28 -9.55
C SER A 358 -23.02 5.09 -10.34
N TRP A 359 -23.49 4.02 -9.68
CA TRP A 359 -24.04 2.86 -10.38
C TRP A 359 -25.36 3.21 -11.09
N THR A 360 -25.42 2.90 -12.38
CA THR A 360 -26.57 3.22 -13.25
C THR A 360 -27.88 2.56 -12.80
N GLY A 361 -27.78 1.46 -12.03
CA GLY A 361 -28.92 0.74 -11.47
C GLY A 361 -29.74 1.54 -10.44
N TYR A 362 -29.23 2.65 -9.92
CA TYR A 362 -29.93 3.48 -8.93
C TYR A 362 -30.93 4.48 -9.53
N LYS A 363 -30.81 4.83 -10.82
CA LYS A 363 -31.64 5.89 -11.43
C LYS A 363 -33.14 5.67 -11.23
N LYS A 364 -33.62 4.49 -11.59
CA LYS A 364 -35.03 4.10 -11.42
C LYS A 364 -35.46 4.09 -9.93
N PRO A 365 -34.74 3.44 -9.01
CA PRO A 365 -35.05 3.52 -7.59
C PRO A 365 -35.11 4.94 -7.02
N MET A 366 -34.22 5.84 -7.45
CA MET A 366 -34.19 7.23 -7.01
C MET A 366 -35.46 7.98 -7.45
N GLU A 367 -35.90 7.77 -8.69
CA GLU A 367 -37.15 8.34 -9.23
C GLU A 367 -38.39 7.81 -8.48
N GLU A 368 -38.43 6.51 -8.17
CA GLU A 368 -39.57 5.87 -7.49
C GLU A 368 -39.67 6.21 -5.99
N SER A 369 -38.60 6.71 -5.37
CA SER A 369 -38.55 7.03 -3.93
C SER A 369 -39.41 8.23 -3.51
N GLY A 370 -40.01 8.96 -4.45
CA GLY A 370 -41.01 9.99 -4.16
C GLY A 370 -40.53 11.17 -3.30
N ARG A 371 -39.21 11.46 -3.29
CA ARG A 371 -38.54 12.47 -2.45
C ARG A 371 -38.53 12.17 -0.94
N GLU A 372 -38.80 10.94 -0.53
CA GLU A 372 -38.63 10.56 0.89
C GLU A 372 -37.16 10.54 1.33
N VAL A 373 -36.25 10.42 0.35
CA VAL A 373 -34.80 10.40 0.50
C VAL A 373 -34.20 11.35 -0.53
N GLU A 374 -33.29 12.20 -0.09
CA GLU A 374 -32.42 12.98 -0.97
C GLU A 374 -31.18 12.16 -1.29
N PHE A 375 -30.84 12.03 -2.57
CA PHE A 375 -29.71 11.23 -3.01
C PHE A 375 -28.56 12.13 -3.46
N MET A 376 -27.37 11.85 -2.97
CA MET A 376 -26.13 12.48 -3.43
C MET A 376 -25.25 11.42 -4.09
N VAL A 377 -25.06 11.55 -5.41
CA VAL A 377 -24.31 10.56 -6.19
C VAL A 377 -22.84 10.98 -6.24
N ILE A 378 -21.97 10.13 -5.69
CA ILE A 378 -20.53 10.33 -5.77
C ILE A 378 -20.13 10.31 -7.25
N PRO A 379 -19.34 11.28 -7.73
CA PRO A 379 -18.90 11.31 -9.11
C PRO A 379 -18.14 10.03 -9.53
N GLU A 380 -18.29 9.65 -10.80
CA GLU A 380 -17.60 8.48 -11.36
C GLU A 380 -16.09 8.54 -11.12
N LYS A 381 -15.49 7.37 -10.82
CA LYS A 381 -14.05 7.17 -10.56
C LYS A 381 -13.50 7.84 -9.30
N MET A 382 -14.34 8.38 -8.44
CA MET A 382 -13.91 9.03 -7.20
C MET A 382 -14.30 8.25 -5.93
N THR A 383 -14.83 7.03 -6.06
CA THR A 383 -15.23 6.20 -4.92
C THR A 383 -14.08 6.02 -3.91
N GLY A 384 -12.87 5.71 -4.40
CA GLY A 384 -11.70 5.53 -3.53
C GLY A 384 -11.24 6.80 -2.77
N GLU A 385 -11.77 7.98 -3.11
CA GLU A 385 -11.43 9.26 -2.46
C GLU A 385 -12.61 9.89 -1.71
N LEU A 386 -13.85 9.58 -2.11
CA LEU A 386 -15.06 10.26 -1.63
C LEU A 386 -16.11 9.32 -0.98
N GLN A 387 -15.90 8.00 -0.98
CA GLN A 387 -16.82 7.02 -0.37
C GLN A 387 -16.33 6.63 1.04
N PRO A 388 -16.92 7.17 2.14
CA PRO A 388 -16.53 6.83 3.51
C PRO A 388 -16.42 5.32 3.77
N LEU A 389 -17.35 4.54 3.22
CA LEU A 389 -17.33 3.09 3.36
C LEU A 389 -16.06 2.46 2.80
N ASP A 390 -15.64 2.81 1.59
CA ASP A 390 -14.47 2.21 0.94
C ASP A 390 -13.15 2.73 1.48
N ILE A 391 -13.08 4.03 1.73
CA ILE A 391 -11.88 4.69 2.25
C ILE A 391 -11.45 4.10 3.59
N PHE A 392 -12.41 3.71 4.44
CA PHE A 392 -12.08 3.29 5.81
C PHE A 392 -12.94 2.19 6.41
N PHE A 393 -14.27 2.33 6.43
CA PHE A 393 -15.13 1.46 7.26
C PHE A 393 -15.09 -0.01 6.83
N ASN A 394 -15.18 -0.29 5.53
CA ASN A 394 -15.21 -1.64 4.97
C ASN A 394 -13.97 -2.45 5.40
N ARG A 395 -12.80 -1.80 5.46
CA ARG A 395 -11.56 -2.41 5.97
C ARG A 395 -11.68 -2.85 7.43
N GLN A 396 -12.27 -2.02 8.29
CA GLN A 396 -12.43 -2.35 9.72
C GLN A 396 -13.44 -3.48 9.92
N PHE A 397 -14.53 -3.47 9.15
CA PHE A 397 -15.52 -4.55 9.14
C PHE A 397 -14.88 -5.89 8.74
N LYS A 398 -14.15 -5.90 7.60
CA LYS A 398 -13.44 -7.08 7.10
C LYS A 398 -12.36 -7.56 8.09
N ALA A 399 -11.63 -6.65 8.75
CA ALA A 399 -10.61 -6.99 9.74
C ALA A 399 -11.20 -7.74 10.95
N PHE A 400 -12.28 -7.23 11.53
CA PHE A 400 -12.98 -7.89 12.63
C PHE A 400 -13.49 -9.28 12.24
N LEU A 401 -14.19 -9.37 11.09
CA LEU A 401 -14.75 -10.63 10.61
C LEU A 401 -13.65 -11.67 10.33
N ARG A 402 -12.55 -11.25 9.69
CA ARG A 402 -11.38 -12.10 9.41
C ARG A 402 -10.83 -12.68 10.71
N ARG A 403 -10.61 -11.84 11.72
CA ARG A 403 -10.05 -12.28 13.01
C ARG A 403 -10.97 -13.30 13.70
N MET A 404 -12.28 -13.06 13.67
CA MET A 404 -13.26 -14.01 14.21
C MET A 404 -13.24 -15.36 13.47
N ILE A 405 -13.18 -15.35 12.14
CA ILE A 405 -13.09 -16.56 11.32
C ILE A 405 -11.81 -17.34 11.65
N GLU A 406 -10.66 -16.69 11.72
CA GLU A 406 -9.38 -17.32 12.05
C GLU A 406 -9.36 -17.96 13.43
N VAL A 407 -10.01 -17.34 14.41
CA VAL A 407 -10.16 -17.93 15.74
C VAL A 407 -11.07 -19.15 15.69
N LEU A 408 -12.23 -19.07 15.02
CA LEU A 408 -13.16 -20.19 14.93
C LEU A 408 -12.57 -21.40 14.22
N MET A 409 -11.82 -21.18 13.14
CA MET A 409 -11.15 -22.27 12.43
C MET A 409 -10.12 -23.00 13.29
N ARG A 410 -9.50 -22.32 14.25
CA ARG A 410 -8.50 -22.87 15.16
C ARG A 410 -9.14 -23.59 16.34
N GLU A 411 -10.09 -22.94 16.98
CA GLU A 411 -10.71 -23.42 18.23
C GLU A 411 -11.89 -24.38 17.99
N LYS A 412 -12.47 -24.38 16.78
CA LYS A 412 -13.63 -25.20 16.41
C LYS A 412 -13.56 -25.65 14.94
N PRO A 413 -12.61 -26.54 14.59
CA PRO A 413 -12.37 -26.93 13.19
C PRO A 413 -13.57 -27.55 12.48
N ASP A 414 -14.49 -28.19 13.21
CA ASP A 414 -15.73 -28.77 12.68
C ASP A 414 -16.78 -27.69 12.30
N TYR A 415 -16.58 -26.44 12.70
CA TYR A 415 -17.44 -25.33 12.31
C TYR A 415 -17.08 -24.85 10.91
N ILE A 416 -17.87 -25.29 9.92
CA ILE A 416 -17.65 -24.89 8.52
C ILE A 416 -18.19 -23.47 8.31
N VAL A 417 -17.30 -22.48 8.19
CA VAL A 417 -17.62 -21.06 8.11
C VAL A 417 -18.44 -20.75 6.86
N SER A 418 -18.08 -21.34 5.72
CA SER A 418 -18.74 -21.09 4.43
C SER A 418 -20.15 -21.68 4.31
N VAL A 419 -20.63 -22.43 5.32
CA VAL A 419 -22.04 -22.80 5.39
C VAL A 419 -22.87 -21.53 5.58
N ARG A 420 -23.85 -21.31 4.70
CA ARG A 420 -24.69 -20.10 4.67
C ARG A 420 -25.15 -19.61 6.04
N LYS A 421 -25.76 -20.50 6.82
CA LYS A 421 -26.29 -20.18 8.16
C LYS A 421 -25.18 -19.77 9.14
N ASN A 422 -24.03 -20.43 9.07
CA ASN A 422 -22.86 -20.11 9.87
C ASN A 422 -22.31 -18.73 9.50
N LEU A 423 -22.12 -18.46 8.20
CA LEU A 423 -21.64 -17.16 7.74
C LEU A 423 -22.63 -16.03 8.08
N ALA A 424 -23.93 -16.25 7.93
CA ALA A 424 -24.96 -15.30 8.35
C ALA A 424 -24.89 -15.01 9.85
N ARG A 425 -24.69 -16.04 10.69
CA ARG A 425 -24.47 -15.88 12.14
C ARG A 425 -23.24 -15.04 12.44
N LEU A 426 -22.12 -15.28 11.77
CA LEU A 426 -20.90 -14.49 11.94
C LEU A 426 -21.09 -13.02 11.50
N LEU A 427 -21.79 -12.79 10.39
CA LEU A 427 -22.12 -11.43 9.94
C LEU A 427 -23.07 -10.73 10.91
N ASN A 428 -24.05 -11.44 11.48
CA ASN A 428 -24.99 -10.91 12.47
C ASN A 428 -24.26 -10.46 13.74
N ILE A 429 -23.34 -11.30 14.22
CA ILE A 429 -22.45 -10.99 15.34
C ILE A 429 -21.56 -9.79 15.01
N THR A 430 -20.96 -9.76 13.81
CA THR A 430 -20.08 -8.66 13.38
C THR A 430 -20.82 -7.33 13.33
N ALA A 431 -22.00 -7.30 12.70
CA ALA A 431 -22.85 -6.12 12.61
C ALA A 431 -23.26 -5.64 14.01
N MET A 432 -23.65 -6.55 14.89
CA MET A 432 -23.92 -6.24 16.29
C MET A 432 -22.71 -5.58 16.96
N GLN A 433 -21.53 -6.20 16.93
CA GLN A 433 -20.34 -5.70 17.62
C GLN A 433 -19.92 -4.32 17.11
N ILE A 434 -19.88 -4.12 15.78
CA ILE A 434 -19.45 -2.85 15.17
C ILE A 434 -20.46 -1.72 15.40
N SER A 435 -21.74 -2.04 15.64
CA SER A 435 -22.76 -1.04 16.01
C SER A 435 -22.61 -0.43 17.41
N ALA A 436 -21.66 -0.90 18.24
CA ALA A 436 -21.47 -0.37 19.58
C ALA A 436 -21.07 1.11 19.56
N ASN A 437 -21.61 1.89 20.51
CA ASN A 437 -21.37 3.34 20.61
C ASN A 437 -19.88 3.71 20.71
N ARG A 438 -19.04 2.81 21.22
CA ARG A 438 -17.58 3.02 21.30
C ARG A 438 -16.89 3.18 19.94
N PHE A 439 -17.48 2.66 18.87
CA PHE A 439 -16.93 2.80 17.52
C PHE A 439 -17.48 4.01 16.78
N ARG A 440 -18.19 4.91 17.48
CA ARG A 440 -18.78 6.11 16.87
C ARG A 440 -17.73 6.99 16.21
N ASP A 441 -16.62 7.25 16.91
CA ASP A 441 -15.56 8.12 16.39
C ASP A 441 -14.77 7.44 15.27
N MET A 442 -14.65 6.10 15.28
CA MET A 442 -14.12 5.33 14.15
C MET A 442 -14.98 5.53 12.89
N ILE A 443 -16.30 5.50 13.01
CA ILE A 443 -17.21 5.72 11.87
C ILE A 443 -17.13 7.18 11.41
N ARG A 444 -17.12 8.16 12.34
CA ARG A 444 -16.94 9.59 11.99
C ARG A 444 -15.62 9.82 11.26
N TYR A 445 -14.57 9.07 11.58
CA TYR A 445 -13.27 9.18 10.92
C TYR A 445 -13.36 8.87 9.43
N ALA A 446 -14.22 7.94 9.02
CA ALA A 446 -14.46 7.66 7.61
C ALA A 446 -14.97 8.91 6.85
N TRP A 447 -15.85 9.70 7.47
CA TRP A 447 -16.38 10.95 6.91
C TRP A 447 -15.35 12.08 6.91
N HIS A 448 -14.54 12.17 7.96
CA HIS A 448 -13.41 13.10 8.01
C HIS A 448 -12.36 12.77 6.94
N HIS A 449 -12.01 11.48 6.77
CA HIS A 449 -11.04 11.03 5.77
C HIS A 449 -11.53 11.24 4.33
N ALA A 450 -12.85 11.18 4.09
CA ALA A 450 -13.45 11.57 2.82
C ALA A 450 -13.44 13.11 2.59
N GLY A 451 -13.11 13.89 3.62
CA GLY A 451 -13.05 15.35 3.56
C GLY A 451 -14.40 16.05 3.77
N PHE A 452 -15.43 15.36 4.25
CA PHE A 452 -16.76 15.94 4.45
C PHE A 452 -16.93 16.61 5.82
N ILE A 453 -16.16 16.16 6.82
CA ILE A 453 -16.12 16.72 8.17
C ILE A 453 -14.71 17.27 8.40
N ASP A 454 -14.61 18.54 8.77
CA ASP A 454 -13.30 19.20 9.00
C ASP A 454 -12.70 18.84 10.36
N GLU A 455 -13.55 18.56 11.36
CA GLU A 455 -13.10 18.17 12.69
C GLU A 455 -12.64 16.71 12.70
N HIS A 456 -11.37 16.49 13.01
CA HIS A 456 -10.84 15.16 13.25
C HIS A 456 -11.48 14.56 14.51
N PRO A 457 -12.04 13.34 14.47
CA PRO A 457 -12.62 12.70 15.66
C PRO A 457 -11.57 12.45 16.76
N PRO A 458 -11.98 12.32 18.03
CA PRO A 458 -11.09 11.88 19.11
C PRO A 458 -10.40 10.55 18.79
N PRO A 459 -9.27 10.24 19.45
CA PRO A 459 -8.63 8.92 19.34
C PRO A 459 -9.62 7.79 19.63
N PHE A 460 -9.58 6.74 18.82
CA PHE A 460 -10.46 5.58 18.92
C PHE A 460 -9.69 4.27 18.71
N GLU A 461 -10.25 3.18 19.23
CA GLU A 461 -9.78 1.83 18.93
C GLU A 461 -10.61 1.21 17.81
N THR A 462 -9.99 0.38 16.97
CA THR A 462 -10.72 -0.39 15.96
C THR A 462 -11.46 -1.56 16.62
N PRO A 463 -12.55 -2.07 16.01
CA PRO A 463 -13.29 -3.22 16.52
C PRO A 463 -12.42 -4.46 16.69
N GLU A 464 -11.50 -4.70 15.75
CA GLU A 464 -10.57 -5.82 15.83
C GLU A 464 -9.65 -5.67 17.05
N HIS A 465 -9.04 -4.49 17.23
CA HIS A 465 -8.16 -4.24 18.35
C HIS A 465 -8.91 -4.35 19.69
N PHE A 466 -10.02 -3.63 19.84
CA PHE A 466 -10.75 -3.62 21.10
C PHE A 466 -11.29 -5.02 21.47
N CYS A 467 -11.83 -5.76 20.51
CA CYS A 467 -12.50 -7.02 20.82
C CYS A 467 -11.54 -8.19 20.98
N PHE A 468 -10.36 -8.17 20.36
CA PHE A 468 -9.43 -9.31 20.36
C PHE A 468 -8.11 -9.06 21.10
N ASN A 469 -7.81 -7.82 21.50
CA ASN A 469 -6.64 -7.47 22.29
C ASN A 469 -7.05 -7.11 23.72
N PHE A 470 -6.74 -7.99 24.67
CA PHE A 470 -7.04 -7.79 26.08
C PHE A 470 -6.00 -8.48 26.96
N ASP A 471 -5.87 -7.97 28.19
CA ASP A 471 -4.84 -8.39 29.15
C ASP A 471 -5.03 -9.82 29.65
N GLU A 472 -4.00 -10.34 30.31
CA GLU A 472 -4.01 -11.65 30.94
C GLU A 472 -5.02 -11.74 32.11
N GLY A 473 -5.40 -12.97 32.47
CA GLY A 473 -6.29 -13.23 33.62
C GLY A 473 -7.78 -13.03 33.34
N GLN A 474 -8.18 -12.67 32.13
CA GLN A 474 -9.59 -12.57 31.74
C GLN A 474 -10.19 -13.94 31.48
N HIS A 475 -11.44 -14.12 31.90
CA HIS A 475 -12.15 -15.40 31.79
C HIS A 475 -13.57 -15.19 31.30
N CYS A 476 -14.05 -16.15 30.52
CA CYS A 476 -15.47 -16.25 30.24
C CYS A 476 -16.24 -16.65 31.51
N MET A 477 -17.55 -16.39 31.55
CA MET A 477 -18.43 -16.80 32.65
C MET A 477 -18.40 -18.31 32.97
N CYS A 478 -17.96 -19.15 32.03
CA CYS A 478 -17.74 -20.57 32.25
C CYS A 478 -16.28 -20.95 32.58
N SER A 479 -15.47 -19.98 33.02
CA SER A 479 -14.05 -20.12 33.34
C SER A 479 -13.15 -20.59 32.18
N GLN A 480 -13.65 -20.58 30.94
CA GLN A 480 -12.84 -20.88 29.76
C GLN A 480 -12.10 -19.62 29.30
N MET A 481 -10.97 -19.83 28.63
CA MET A 481 -10.22 -18.74 28.01
C MET A 481 -11.12 -17.98 27.01
N PRO A 482 -11.23 -16.66 27.14
CA PRO A 482 -12.02 -15.86 26.23
C PRO A 482 -11.28 -15.71 24.91
N VAL A 483 -12.06 -15.62 23.84
CA VAL A 483 -11.56 -15.33 22.50
C VAL A 483 -11.94 -13.92 22.04
N LEU A 484 -12.89 -13.29 22.74
CA LEU A 484 -13.41 -11.98 22.38
C LEU A 484 -13.94 -11.25 23.62
N ARG A 485 -13.72 -9.93 23.66
CA ARG A 485 -14.38 -8.96 24.53
C ARG A 485 -15.55 -8.32 23.78
N CYS A 486 -16.75 -8.35 24.36
CA CYS A 486 -17.93 -7.76 23.75
C CYS A 486 -17.83 -6.22 23.73
N ALA A 487 -18.08 -5.59 22.58
CA ALA A 487 -18.03 -4.14 22.38
C ALA A 487 -19.11 -3.36 23.13
N HIS A 488 -20.22 -4.00 23.50
CA HIS A 488 -21.36 -3.35 24.16
C HIS A 488 -21.32 -3.48 25.68
N CYS A 489 -21.12 -4.69 26.20
CA CYS A 489 -21.16 -4.97 27.64
C CYS A 489 -19.79 -5.29 28.26
N GLU A 490 -18.73 -5.32 27.45
CA GLU A 490 -17.34 -5.54 27.86
C GLU A 490 -17.06 -6.90 28.52
N ARG A 491 -18.03 -7.82 28.47
CA ARG A 491 -17.84 -9.20 28.94
C ARG A 491 -16.91 -9.97 28.01
N PHE A 492 -16.05 -10.79 28.63
CA PHE A 492 -15.16 -11.72 27.94
C PHE A 492 -15.89 -13.03 27.64
N LEU A 493 -15.78 -13.51 26.40
CA LEU A 493 -16.57 -14.61 25.87
C LEU A 493 -15.67 -15.65 25.20
N CYS A 494 -15.85 -16.92 25.55
CA CYS A 494 -15.28 -18.03 24.80
C CYS A 494 -16.13 -18.33 23.55
N VAL A 495 -15.62 -19.16 22.64
CA VAL A 495 -16.31 -19.51 21.38
C VAL A 495 -17.74 -19.98 21.60
N LYS A 496 -17.97 -20.83 22.59
CA LYS A 496 -19.31 -21.37 22.90
C LYS A 496 -20.30 -20.26 23.28
N HIS A 497 -19.92 -19.37 24.20
CA HIS A 497 -20.80 -18.29 24.65
C HIS A 497 -20.99 -17.20 23.60
N PHE A 498 -20.01 -17.03 22.72
CA PHE A 498 -20.09 -16.02 21.69
C PHE A 498 -20.86 -16.49 20.45
N VAL A 499 -20.57 -17.68 19.93
CA VAL A 499 -21.08 -18.16 18.63
C VAL A 499 -22.20 -19.19 18.78
N ASP A 500 -22.13 -20.11 19.74
CA ASP A 500 -23.13 -21.18 19.83
C ASP A 500 -24.37 -20.75 20.61
N ILE A 501 -24.18 -20.01 21.69
CA ILE A 501 -25.25 -19.45 22.53
C ILE A 501 -25.73 -18.10 21.96
N GLU A 502 -24.95 -17.47 21.07
CA GLU A 502 -25.17 -16.13 20.53
C GLU A 502 -25.36 -15.07 21.62
N HIS A 503 -24.25 -14.60 22.19
CA HIS A 503 -24.29 -13.57 23.23
C HIS A 503 -25.13 -12.35 22.84
N THR A 504 -26.17 -12.08 23.62
CA THR A 504 -27.00 -10.88 23.53
C THR A 504 -26.68 -9.91 24.67
N CYS A 505 -26.66 -8.63 24.35
CA CYS A 505 -26.41 -7.52 25.28
C CYS A 505 -27.70 -6.87 25.74
#